data_AF-A0A3C1G418-F1
#
_entry.id   AF-A0A3C1G418-F1
#
_cell.length_a   1.000
_cell.length_b   1.000
_cell.length_c   1.000
_cell.angle_alpha   90.00
_cell.angle_beta   90.00
_cell.angle_gamma   90.00
#
_symmetry.space_group_name_H-M   'P 1'
#
loop_
_entity.id
_entity.type
_entity.pdbx_description
1 polymer ?
#
loop_
_entity_poly.entity_id
_entity_poly.type
_entity_poly.pdbx_seq_one_letter_code
_entity_poly.pdbx_strand_id
1 'polypeptide(L)'
;MPVYIPEKPKVKTELPKTTSNSPLCHISVGKWMKAANKELMSPERKDRCARVTASVAYHLVELLNEWKDNRYSTKGIIPSKSCGINAQHNCTECHGSNIPTPPFAKKS
;
A
#
# COMPACT_ATOMS: atom_id res chain seq x y z
N MET A 1 -7.62 5.31 -9.23
CA MET A 1 -6.51 6.22 -8.91
C MET A 1 -5.73 6.58 -10.18
N PRO A 2 -5.33 7.84 -10.37
CA PRO A 2 -5.38 8.95 -9.39
C PRO A 2 -6.77 9.60 -9.28
N VAL A 3 -7.02 10.32 -8.17
CA VAL A 3 -8.24 11.14 -7.95
C VAL A 3 -7.90 12.62 -8.09
N TYR A 4 -6.74 13.04 -7.58
CA TYR A 4 -6.23 14.40 -7.72
C TYR A 4 -5.93 14.77 -9.19
N ILE A 5 -6.32 15.98 -9.58
CA ILE A 5 -5.99 16.61 -10.86
C ILE A 5 -5.37 17.98 -10.55
N PRO A 6 -4.09 18.22 -10.91
CA PRO A 6 -3.47 19.53 -10.69
C PRO A 6 -4.09 20.58 -11.62
N GLU A 7 -4.12 21.83 -11.17
CA GLU A 7 -4.61 22.97 -11.95
C GLU A 7 -3.83 23.16 -13.27
N LYS A 8 -2.52 22.90 -13.23
CA LYS A 8 -1.62 22.97 -14.40
C LYS A 8 -0.96 21.60 -14.64
N PRO A 9 -1.67 20.64 -15.26
CA PRO A 9 -1.14 19.30 -15.46
C PRO A 9 -0.05 19.28 -16.55
N LYS A 10 1.04 18.54 -16.31
CA LYS A 10 2.10 18.35 -17.31
C LYS A 10 1.59 17.51 -18.49
N VAL A 11 0.72 16.55 -18.21
CA VAL A 11 0.00 15.75 -19.20
C VAL A 11 -1.44 16.21 -19.26
N LYS A 12 -1.84 16.81 -20.38
CA LYS A 12 -3.18 17.38 -20.58
C LYS A 12 -4.25 16.36 -20.97
N THR A 13 -3.83 15.20 -21.47
CA THR A 13 -4.75 14.10 -21.77
C THR A 13 -5.30 13.50 -20.48
N GLU A 14 -6.54 13.02 -20.55
CA GLU A 14 -7.13 12.31 -19.44
C GLU A 14 -6.38 10.99 -19.20
N LEU A 15 -6.05 10.74 -17.94
CA LEU A 15 -5.37 9.52 -17.52
C LEU A 15 -6.42 8.52 -17.01
N PRO A 16 -6.40 7.26 -17.47
CA PRO A 16 -7.38 6.28 -17.00
C PRO A 16 -7.21 6.03 -15.51
N LYS A 17 -8.33 5.83 -14.83
CA LYS A 17 -8.35 5.48 -13.40
C LYS A 17 -8.40 3.97 -13.26
N THR A 18 -7.49 3.42 -12.46
CA THR A 18 -7.49 1.97 -12.13
C THR A 18 -7.48 1.75 -10.63
N THR A 19 -7.86 0.53 -10.21
CA THR A 19 -7.72 0.03 -8.84
C THR A 19 -6.67 -1.08 -8.85
N SER A 20 -5.60 -0.92 -8.06
CA SER A 20 -4.47 -1.87 -8.07
C SER A 20 -4.78 -3.19 -7.36
N ASN A 21 -5.71 -3.18 -6.38
CA ASN A 21 -5.92 -4.28 -5.43
C ASN A 21 -4.60 -4.76 -4.78
N SER A 22 -3.63 -3.86 -4.64
CA SER A 22 -2.32 -4.14 -4.05
C SER A 22 -1.64 -2.84 -3.64
N PRO A 23 -0.97 -2.80 -2.47
CA PRO A 23 -0.12 -1.67 -2.10
C PRO A 23 1.21 -1.66 -2.87
N LEU A 24 1.57 -2.73 -3.58
CA LEU A 24 2.85 -2.85 -4.27
C LEU A 24 2.90 -1.99 -5.53
N CYS A 25 3.96 -1.19 -5.63
CA CYS A 25 4.16 -0.26 -6.74
C CYS A 25 4.21 -0.97 -8.11
N HIS A 26 4.95 -2.09 -8.20
CA HIS A 26 5.08 -2.87 -9.44
C HIS A 26 3.71 -3.32 -9.99
N ILE A 27 2.82 -3.82 -9.12
CA ILE A 27 1.47 -4.27 -9.50
C ILE A 27 0.60 -3.07 -9.88
N SER A 28 0.63 -2.00 -9.08
CA SER A 28 -0.15 -0.78 -9.32
C SER A 28 0.19 -0.12 -10.65
N VAL A 29 1.48 0.08 -10.91
CA VAL A 29 1.98 0.72 -12.13
C VAL A 29 1.76 -0.20 -13.34
N GLY A 30 2.06 -1.50 -13.22
CA GLY A 30 1.86 -2.45 -14.32
C GLY A 30 0.41 -2.57 -14.79
N LYS A 31 -0.54 -2.69 -13.86
CA LYS A 31 -1.99 -2.72 -14.20
C LYS A 31 -2.44 -1.43 -14.87
N TRP A 32 -1.94 -0.28 -14.40
CA TRP A 32 -2.26 1.01 -14.99
C TRP A 32 -1.66 1.16 -16.40
N MET A 33 -0.40 0.78 -16.59
CA MET A 33 0.28 0.83 -17.90
C MET A 33 -0.44 0.00 -18.95
N LYS A 34 -0.89 -1.21 -18.58
CA LYS A 34 -1.72 -2.07 -19.44
C LYS A 34 -3.03 -1.38 -19.84
N ALA A 35 -3.73 -0.76 -18.90
CA ALA A 35 -4.99 -0.07 -19.17
C ALA A 35 -4.82 1.22 -19.98
N ALA A 36 -3.73 1.96 -19.74
CA ALA A 36 -3.43 3.22 -20.43
C ALA A 36 -2.77 3.02 -21.81
N ASN A 37 -2.33 1.79 -22.11
CA ASN A 37 -1.47 1.49 -23.25
C ASN A 37 -0.24 2.42 -23.29
N LYS A 38 0.49 2.49 -22.16
CA LYS A 38 1.67 3.35 -22.01
C LYS A 38 2.85 2.58 -21.44
N GLU A 39 4.03 2.90 -21.94
CA GLU A 39 5.29 2.29 -21.52
C GLU A 39 5.79 2.82 -20.17
N LEU A 40 6.78 2.12 -19.60
CA LEU A 40 7.31 2.43 -18.27
C LEU A 40 7.93 3.82 -18.22
N MET A 41 8.55 4.36 -19.26
CA MET A 41 9.18 5.69 -19.21
C MET A 41 8.30 6.85 -19.65
N SER A 42 7.05 6.56 -20.04
CA SER A 42 6.09 7.53 -20.55
C SER A 42 5.88 8.74 -19.60
N PRO A 43 5.73 9.96 -20.15
CA PRO A 43 5.32 11.14 -19.39
C PRO A 43 4.01 10.93 -18.62
N GLU A 44 3.05 10.20 -19.21
CA GLU A 44 1.75 9.89 -18.64
C GLU A 44 1.87 9.04 -17.37
N ARG A 45 2.74 8.03 -17.36
CA ARG A 45 3.00 7.24 -16.16
C ARG A 45 3.68 8.08 -15.08
N LYS A 46 4.63 8.95 -15.44
CA LYS A 46 5.30 9.88 -14.49
C LYS A 46 4.27 10.80 -13.83
N ASP A 47 3.43 11.42 -14.64
CA ASP A 47 2.38 12.33 -14.20
C ASP A 47 1.32 11.60 -13.36
N ARG A 48 0.89 10.41 -13.77
CA ARG A 48 0.01 9.54 -12.98
C ARG A 48 0.58 9.27 -11.59
N CYS A 49 1.85 8.88 -11.49
CA CYS A 49 2.47 8.62 -10.19
C CYS A 49 2.49 9.88 -9.31
N ALA A 50 2.80 11.05 -9.86
CA ALA A 50 2.73 12.30 -9.12
C ALA A 50 1.30 12.60 -8.59
N ARG A 51 0.28 12.38 -9.42
CA ARG A 51 -1.13 12.55 -8.99
C ARG A 51 -1.56 11.52 -7.95
N VAL A 52 -1.04 10.29 -8.02
CA VAL A 52 -1.26 9.27 -6.98
C VAL A 52 -0.62 9.72 -5.66
N THR A 53 0.61 10.21 -5.66
CA THR A 53 1.26 10.76 -4.47
C THR A 53 0.42 11.87 -3.83
N ALA A 54 -0.08 12.82 -4.62
CA ALA A 54 -0.95 13.87 -4.12
C ALA A 54 -2.26 13.32 -3.53
N SER A 55 -2.88 12.33 -4.18
CA SER A 55 -4.11 11.69 -3.69
C SER A 55 -3.87 10.97 -2.34
N VAL A 56 -2.73 10.30 -2.18
CA VAL A 56 -2.36 9.61 -0.94
C VAL A 56 -2.01 10.60 0.16
N ALA A 57 -1.30 11.68 -0.15
CA ALA A 57 -0.97 12.73 0.82
C ALA A 57 -2.25 13.42 1.35
N TYR A 58 -3.20 13.72 0.46
CA TYR A 58 -4.50 14.25 0.86
C TYR A 58 -5.24 13.29 1.80
N HIS A 59 -5.35 12.01 1.42
CA HIS A 59 -6.02 11.02 2.26
C HIS A 59 -5.32 10.84 3.62
N LEU A 60 -3.99 10.88 3.66
CA LEU A 60 -3.23 10.87 4.91
C LEU A 60 -3.63 12.03 5.82
N VAL A 61 -3.78 13.24 5.28
CA VAL A 61 -4.22 14.41 6.06
C VAL A 61 -5.64 14.23 6.60
N GLU A 62 -6.55 13.63 5.82
CA GLU A 62 -7.89 13.27 6.32
C GLU A 62 -7.79 12.35 7.55
N LEU A 63 -6.98 11.29 7.46
CA LEU A 63 -6.78 10.34 8.57
C LEU A 63 -6.13 11.02 9.79
N LEU A 64 -5.17 11.93 9.58
CA LEU A 64 -4.53 12.69 10.66
C LEU A 64 -5.51 13.66 11.35
N ASN A 65 -6.41 14.28 10.59
CA ASN A 65 -7.46 15.13 11.14
C ASN A 65 -8.49 14.32 11.92
N GLU A 66 -8.91 13.16 11.40
CA GLU A 66 -9.75 12.23 12.16
C GLU A 66 -9.06 11.79 13.46
N TRP A 67 -7.75 11.54 13.43
CA TRP A 67 -6.99 11.15 14.61
C TRP A 67 -6.94 12.26 15.64
N LYS A 68 -6.65 13.49 15.21
CA LYS A 68 -6.66 14.70 16.05
C LYS A 68 -8.03 14.92 16.72
N ASP A 69 -9.11 14.66 16.00
CA ASP A 69 -10.48 14.84 16.49
C ASP A 69 -11.02 13.63 17.28
N ASN A 70 -10.17 12.63 17.60
CA ASN A 70 -10.57 11.36 18.23
C ASN A 70 -11.64 10.55 17.46
N ARG A 71 -11.74 10.74 16.14
CA ARG A 71 -12.66 10.02 15.24
C ARG A 71 -11.99 8.92 14.43
N TYR A 72 -10.65 8.83 14.45
CA TYR A 72 -9.92 7.83 13.68
C TYR A 72 -10.18 6.41 14.20
N SER A 73 -10.52 5.51 13.28
CA SER A 73 -10.63 4.08 13.55
C SER A 73 -9.83 3.32 12.51
N THR A 74 -8.97 2.40 12.95
CA THR A 74 -8.21 1.53 12.05
C THR A 74 -9.17 0.65 11.23
N LYS A 75 -9.21 0.85 9.91
CA LYS A 75 -10.02 0.06 8.96
C LYS A 75 -9.20 -0.93 8.14
N GLY A 76 -7.90 -1.02 8.39
CA GLY A 76 -6.99 -1.93 7.68
C GLY A 76 -7.02 -3.35 8.25
N ILE A 77 -6.83 -4.34 7.37
CA ILE A 77 -6.52 -5.71 7.78
C ILE A 77 -5.10 -5.68 8.32
N ILE A 78 -4.92 -5.92 9.62
CA ILE A 78 -3.61 -6.17 10.20
C ILE A 78 -3.11 -7.48 9.58
N PRO A 79 -2.00 -7.49 8.79
CA PRO A 79 -1.60 -8.67 8.02
C PRO A 79 -1.17 -9.87 8.89
N SER A 80 -1.10 -9.72 10.21
CA SER A 80 -0.38 -10.65 11.05
C SER A 80 -1.12 -11.97 11.27
N LYS A 81 -2.43 -11.92 11.53
CA LYS A 81 -3.18 -13.13 11.94
C LYS A 81 -3.95 -13.78 10.79
N SER A 82 -4.55 -12.98 9.90
CA SER A 82 -5.40 -13.51 8.81
C SER A 82 -4.62 -14.05 7.62
N CYS A 83 -3.35 -13.66 7.47
CA CYS A 83 -2.52 -14.08 6.35
C CYS A 83 -1.48 -15.15 6.72
N GLY A 84 -1.42 -15.57 7.99
CA GLY A 84 -0.45 -16.57 8.47
C GLY A 84 1.01 -16.13 8.37
N ILE A 85 1.26 -14.81 8.39
CA ILE A 85 2.60 -14.24 8.27
C ILE A 85 2.92 -13.46 9.54
N ASN A 86 4.03 -13.81 10.18
CA ASN A 86 4.58 -13.06 11.30
C ASN A 86 4.91 -11.62 10.86
N ALA A 87 4.34 -10.64 11.55
CA ALA A 87 4.48 -9.22 11.32
C ALA A 87 4.66 -8.48 12.65
N GLN A 88 4.85 -7.17 12.58
CA GLN A 88 5.17 -6.32 13.73
C GLN A 88 4.17 -6.41 14.90
N HIS A 89 2.95 -6.86 14.64
CA HIS A 89 1.85 -6.96 15.61
C HIS A 89 1.66 -8.37 16.21
N ASN A 90 2.49 -9.37 15.87
CA ASN A 90 2.43 -10.72 16.46
C ASN A 90 3.81 -11.23 16.91
N CYS A 91 4.65 -10.32 17.44
CA CYS A 91 5.94 -10.66 18.05
C CYS A 91 5.87 -11.81 19.07
N THR A 92 4.75 -11.94 19.79
CA THR A 92 4.52 -12.99 20.79
C THR A 92 4.26 -14.39 20.19
N GLU A 93 4.11 -14.53 18.88
CA GLU A 93 4.05 -15.87 18.24
C GLU A 93 5.41 -16.57 18.28
N CYS A 94 6.52 -15.82 18.19
CA CYS A 94 7.89 -16.35 18.29
C CYS A 94 8.59 -15.98 19.61
N HIS A 95 8.17 -14.91 20.30
CA HIS A 95 8.77 -14.47 21.57
C HIS A 95 7.82 -14.62 22.77
N GLY A 96 6.71 -15.35 22.61
CA GLY A 96 5.77 -15.69 23.68
C GLY A 96 6.09 -17.05 24.33
N SER A 97 5.11 -17.61 25.03
CA SER A 97 5.31 -18.86 25.79
C SER A 97 5.06 -20.15 25.00
N ASN A 98 4.58 -20.04 23.74
CA ASN A 98 4.15 -21.17 22.91
C ASN A 98 5.15 -21.54 21.81
N ILE A 99 6.45 -21.26 22.02
CA ILE A 99 7.50 -21.53 21.02
C ILE A 99 7.86 -23.02 21.09
N PRO A 100 7.84 -23.78 19.98
CA PRO A 100 8.19 -25.19 19.99
C PRO A 100 9.64 -25.41 20.42
N THR A 101 9.87 -26.31 21.37
CA THR A 101 11.22 -26.71 21.76
C THR A 101 11.80 -27.62 20.68
N PRO A 102 13.01 -27.34 20.16
CA PRO A 102 13.65 -28.23 19.19
C PRO A 102 13.96 -29.59 19.83
N PRO A 103 13.95 -30.68 19.05
CA PRO A 103 14.34 -32.00 19.55
C PRO A 103 15.80 -31.98 20.00
N PHE A 104 16.07 -32.55 21.17
CA PHE A 104 17.44 -32.67 21.65
C PHE A 104 18.27 -33.55 20.70
N ALA A 105 19.47 -33.10 20.35
CA ALA A 105 20.42 -33.91 19.61
C ALA A 105 20.66 -35.21 20.40
N LYS A 106 20.55 -36.37 19.73
CA LYS A 106 20.92 -37.65 20.34
C LYS A 106 22.38 -37.56 20.76
N LYS A 107 22.66 -37.74 22.05
CA LYS A 107 24.02 -37.89 22.54
C LYS A 107 24.62 -39.13 21.87
N SER A 108 25.71 -38.92 21.14
CA SER A 108 26.58 -39.96 20.58
C SER A 108 27.23 -40.78 21.67
#